data_AF-A0A529GGJ5-F1
#
_entry.id   AF-A0A529GGJ5-F1
#
_cell.length_a   1.000
_cell.length_b   1.000
_cell.length_c   1.000
_cell.angle_alpha   90.00
_cell.angle_beta   90.00
_cell.angle_gamma   90.00
#
_symmetry.space_group_name_H-M   'P 1'
#
loop_
_entity.id
_entity.type
_entity.pdbx_description
1 polymer ?
#
loop_
_entity_poly.entity_id
_entity_poly.type
_entity_poly.pdbx_seq_one_letter_code
_entity_poly.pdbx_strand_id
1 'polypeptide(L)' 'MRYLHTMVRIADIDASLDFYCNKLGLKEVRRYENEQGRYTLIFLAASGDEKSGIAEKAPLVELTYNWDPEDYKG' A
#
# COMPACT_ATOMS: atom_id res chain seq x y z
N MET A 1 -19.05 12.43 -3.63
CA MET A 1 -17.94 11.70 -4.27
C MET A 1 -16.90 11.40 -3.18
N ARG A 2 -16.37 10.18 -3.07
CA ARG A 2 -15.40 9.78 -2.04
C ARG A 2 -14.15 9.20 -2.71
N TYR A 3 -12.96 9.66 -2.28
CA TYR A 3 -11.69 9.07 -2.71
C TYR A 3 -11.43 7.78 -1.92
N LEU A 4 -11.15 6.69 -2.62
CA LEU A 4 -10.97 5.37 -2.02
C LEU A 4 -9.50 5.11 -1.69
N HIS A 5 -8.67 5.05 -2.72
CA HIS A 5 -7.24 4.91 -2.58
C HIS A 5 -6.50 5.44 -3.80
N THR A 6 -5.23 5.77 -3.61
CA THR A 6 -4.27 5.98 -4.70
C THR A 6 -3.31 4.79 -4.73
N MET A 7 -3.08 4.23 -5.91
CA MET A 7 -2.20 3.08 -6.11
C MET A 7 -0.82 3.55 -6.58
N VAL A 8 0.22 3.01 -5.95
CA VAL A 8 1.62 3.21 -6.32
C VAL A 8 2.25 1.83 -6.49
N ARG A 9 2.84 1.58 -7.66
CA ARG A 9 3.62 0.37 -7.87
C ARG A 9 5.02 0.54 -7.28
N ILE A 10 5.49 -0.48 -6.58
CA ILE A 10 6.79 -0.48 -5.88
C ILE A 10 7.65 -1.66 -6.34
N ALA A 11 8.98 -1.49 -6.27
CA ALA A 11 9.96 -2.52 -6.57
C ALA A 11 10.47 -3.27 -5.33
N ASP A 12 10.34 -2.69 -4.14
CA ASP A 12 10.85 -3.26 -2.90
C ASP A 12 9.89 -2.93 -1.75
N ILE A 13 9.36 -3.99 -1.11
CA ILE A 13 8.39 -3.86 -0.02
C ILE A 13 9.04 -3.22 1.21
N ASP A 14 10.23 -3.65 1.60
CA ASP A 14 10.86 -3.23 2.85
C ASP A 14 11.29 -1.77 2.78
N ALA A 15 11.92 -1.37 1.68
CA ALA A 15 12.29 0.02 1.43
C ALA A 15 11.07 0.94 1.38
N SER A 16 9.97 0.47 0.79
CA SER A 16 8.72 1.23 0.71
C SER A 16 8.06 1.37 2.07
N LEU A 17 7.96 0.29 2.85
CA LEU A 17 7.39 0.34 4.20
C LEU A 17 8.22 1.19 5.15
N ASP A 18 9.54 1.15 5.03
CA ASP A 18 10.39 2.07 5.79
C ASP A 18 10.08 3.53 5.47
N PHE A 19 9.92 3.87 4.18
CA PHE A 19 9.55 5.21 3.78
C PHE A 19 8.14 5.62 4.24
N TYR A 20 7.11 4.84 3.87
CA TYR A 20 5.72 5.22 4.15
C TYR A 20 5.36 5.07 5.63
N CYS A 21 5.79 4.01 6.30
CA CYS A 21 5.40 3.75 7.69
C CYS A 21 6.36 4.39 8.69
N ASN A 22 7.68 4.19 8.56
CA ASN A 22 8.62 4.69 9.57
C ASN A 22 8.92 6.18 9.39
N LYS A 23 9.14 6.65 8.16
CA LYS A 23 9.51 8.05 7.90
C LYS A 23 8.30 8.97 7.75
N LEU A 24 7.26 8.55 7.03
CA LEU A 24 6.03 9.33 6.83
C LEU A 24 4.94 9.08 7.87
N GLY A 25 5.02 7.99 8.65
CA GLY A 25 4.09 7.72 9.75
C GLY A 25 2.75 7.09 9.35
N LEU A 26 2.62 6.57 8.12
CA LEU A 26 1.42 5.83 7.71
C LEU A 26 1.34 4.49 8.47
N LYS A 27 0.13 3.91 8.51
CA LYS A 27 -0.17 2.65 9.19
C LYS A 27 -0.67 1.64 8.20
N GLU A 28 -0.02 0.47 8.15
CA GLU A 28 -0.55 -0.67 7.41
C GLU A 28 -1.84 -1.17 8.07
N VAL A 29 -2.93 -1.13 7.32
CA VAL A 29 -4.26 -1.55 7.80
C VAL A 29 -4.73 -2.84 7.15
N ARG A 30 -4.15 -3.22 6.00
CA ARG A 30 -4.49 -4.45 5.28
C ARG A 30 -3.39 -4.85 4.32
N ARG A 31 -3.15 -6.16 4.24
CA ARG A 31 -2.31 -6.79 3.22
C ARG A 31 -3.06 -7.91 2.53
N TYR A 32 -2.80 -8.08 1.24
CA TYR A 32 -3.37 -9.14 0.45
C TYR A 32 -2.33 -9.68 -0.52
N GLU A 33 -2.24 -11.01 -0.62
CA GLU A 33 -1.34 -11.71 -1.53
C GLU A 33 -2.17 -12.55 -2.49
N ASN A 34 -1.79 -12.54 -3.76
CA ASN A 34 -2.41 -13.37 -4.78
C ASN A 34 -1.33 -14.21 -5.45
N GLU A 35 -1.23 -15.49 -5.06
CA GLU A 35 -0.25 -16.42 -5.60
C GLU A 35 -0.45 -16.69 -7.10
N GLN A 36 -1.71 -16.79 -7.55
CA GLN A 36 -2.04 -17.04 -8.95
C GLN A 36 -1.67 -15.83 -9.83
N GLY A 37 -1.94 -14.63 -9.33
CA GLY A 37 -1.61 -13.36 -9.99
C GLY A 37 -0.17 -12.89 -9.76
N ARG A 38 0.56 -13.51 -8.82
CA ARG A 38 1.95 -13.20 -8.44
C ARG A 38 2.17 -11.74 -8.04
N TYR A 39 1.36 -11.25 -7.10
CA TYR A 39 1.52 -9.90 -6.53
C TYR A 39 1.09 -9.81 -5.06
N THR A 40 1.59 -8.77 -4.40
CA THR A 40 1.22 -8.34 -3.05
C THR A 40 0.65 -6.92 -3.09
N LEU A 41 -0.48 -6.70 -2.43
CA LEU A 41 -1.09 -5.39 -2.19
C LEU A 41 -0.97 -5.04 -0.71
N ILE A 42 -0.52 -3.82 -0.41
CA ILE A 42 -0.39 -3.30 0.95
C ILE A 42 -1.14 -1.99 1.03
N PHE A 43 -2.09 -1.89 1.95
CA PHE A 43 -2.92 -0.71 2.12
C PHE A 43 -2.53 0.04 3.38
N LEU A 44 -2.22 1.32 3.20
CA LEU A 44 -1.74 2.20 4.25
C LEU A 44 -2.74 3.33 4.49
N ALA A 45 -3.05 3.60 5.75
CA ALA A 45 -3.84 4.75 6.18
C ALA A 45 -2.93 5.82 6.78
N ALA A 46 -3.33 7.09 6.70
CA ALA A 46 -2.73 8.12 7.53
C ALA A 46 -3.02 7.81 9.01
N SER A 47 -2.15 8.27 9.93
CA SER A 47 -2.30 7.97 11.36
C SER A 47 -3.64 8.46 11.95
N GLY A 48 -4.18 9.57 11.46
CA GLY A 48 -5.51 10.07 11.84
C GLY A 48 -6.69 9.28 11.26
N ASP A 49 -6.44 8.50 10.21
CA ASP A 49 -7.44 7.76 9.43
C ASP A 49 -7.35 6.24 9.66
N GLU A 50 -6.59 5.76 10.65
CA GLU A 50 -6.41 4.32 10.86
C GLU A 50 -7.74 3.59 11.07
N LYS A 51 -8.63 4.16 11.90
CA LYS A 51 -9.95 3.57 12.18
C LYS A 51 -10.85 3.51 10.95
N SER A 52 -10.91 4.60 10.18
CA SER A 52 -11.70 4.67 8.95
C SER A 52 -11.08 3.80 7.85
N GLY A 53 -9.75 3.73 7.78
CA GLY A 53 -9.00 2.85 6.88
C GLY A 53 -9.28 1.37 7.12
N ILE A 54 -9.46 0.95 8.38
CA ILE A 54 -9.85 -0.42 8.74
C ILE A 54 -11.34 -0.68 8.43
N ALA A 55 -12.23 0.18 8.93
CA ALA A 55 -13.67 -0.06 8.87
C ALA A 55 -14.28 0.17 7.47
N GLU A 56 -13.82 1.22 6.80
CA GLU A 56 -14.43 1.73 5.57
C GLU A 56 -13.52 1.55 4.35
N LYS A 57 -12.27 1.09 4.56
CA LYS A 57 -11.28 0.84 3.51
C LYS A 57 -10.98 2.06 2.63
N ALA A 58 -11.06 3.27 3.20
CA ALA A 58 -10.76 4.54 2.54
C ALA A 58 -10.62 5.71 3.54
N PRO A 59 -9.80 6.74 3.27
CA PRO A 59 -8.87 6.85 2.16
C PRO A 59 -7.55 6.10 2.44
N LEU A 60 -6.96 5.46 1.43
CA LEU A 60 -5.75 4.65 1.59
C LEU A 60 -4.69 4.97 0.51
N VAL A 61 -3.43 4.68 0.82
CA VAL A 61 -2.39 4.45 -0.18
C VAL A 61 -2.27 2.95 -0.39
N GLU A 62 -2.42 2.49 -1.63
CA GLU A 62 -2.19 1.10 -2.01
C GLU A 62 -0.80 0.97 -2.62
N LEU A 63 0.07 0.19 -2.00
CA LEU A 63 1.33 -0.23 -2.57
C LEU A 63 1.13 -1.57 -3.27
N THR A 64 1.45 -1.62 -4.56
CA THR A 64 1.38 -2.84 -5.37
C THR A 64 2.79 -3.32 -5.69
N TYR A 65 3.13 -4.51 -5.20
CA TYR A 65 4.38 -5.19 -5.51
C TYR A 65 4.12 -6.40 -6.40
N ASN A 66 4.64 -6.37 -7.63
CA ASN A 66 4.62 -7.53 -8.53
C ASN A 66 5.82 -8.43 -8.18
N TRP A 67 5.59 -9.72 -8.02
CA TRP A 67 6.65 -10.67 -7.65
C TRP A 67 7.62 -10.97 -8.80
N ASP A 68 7.15 -10.74 -10.02
CA ASP A 68 7.95 -10.75 -11.24
C ASP A 68 8.26 -9.28 -11.59
N PRO A 69 9.41 -8.74 -11.13
CA PRO A 69 9.71 -7.32 -11.26
C PRO A 69 10.02 -6.94 -12.71
N GLU A 70 9.50 -5.78 -13.11
CA GLU A 70 9.92 -5.08 -14.32
C GLU A 70 10.75 -3.85 -13.93
N ASP A 71 11.68 -3.45 -14.80
CA ASP A 71 12.48 -2.25 -14.57
C ASP A 71 11.59 -1.00 -14.69
N TYR A 72 11.27 -0.38 -13.54
CA TYR A 72 10.45 0.83 -13.50
C TYR A 72 11.28 2.05 -13.88
N LYS A 73 11.23 2.42 -15.16
CA LYS A 73 11.81 3.68 -15.67
C LYS A 73 10.82 4.81 -15.41
N GLY A 74 10.88 5.36 -14.19
CA GLY A 74 10.08 6.54 -13.80
C GLY A 74 10.29 7.75 -14.71
#